data_AF-A0A359HFS1-F1
#
_entry.id   AF-A0A359HFS1-F1
#
_cell.length_a   1.000
_cell.length_b   1.000
_cell.length_c   1.000
_cell.angle_alpha   90.00
_cell.angle_beta   90.00
_cell.angle_gamma   90.00
#
_symmetry.space_group_name_H-M   'P 1'
#
loop_
_entity.id
_entity.type
_entity.pdbx_description
1 polymer ?
#
loop_
_entity_poly.entity_id
_entity_poly.type
_entity_poly.pdbx_seq_one_letter_code
_entity_poly.pdbx_strand_id
1 'polypeptide(L)' 'MTDPFTGDDWLVLKPLSPDVAVVQVQVADEEGNAQILGPRWENEEQVKASKRTIVITERLVSTEMIRREP' A
#
# COMPACT_ATOMS: atom_id res chain seq x y z
N MET A 1 11.13 24.18 9.53
CA MET A 1 10.95 24.87 8.24
C MET A 1 9.85 25.89 8.46
N THR A 2 10.05 27.11 8.01
CA THR A 2 9.05 28.17 8.18
C THR A 2 7.91 27.95 7.18
N ASP A 3 6.68 27.86 7.68
CA ASP A 3 5.47 27.72 6.87
C ASP A 3 5.22 29.03 6.09
N PRO A 4 5.15 28.99 4.74
CA PRO A 4 4.91 30.19 3.94
C PRO A 4 3.53 30.83 4.12
N PHE A 5 2.57 30.15 4.75
CA PHE A 5 1.21 30.67 4.96
C PHE A 5 1.01 31.32 6.34
N THR A 6 1.54 30.70 7.40
CA THR A 6 1.37 31.19 8.78
C THR A 6 2.60 31.90 9.34
N GLY A 7 3.79 31.64 8.80
CA GLY A 7 5.06 32.12 9.36
C GLY A 7 5.57 31.31 10.55
N ASP A 8 4.84 30.27 10.99
CA ASP A 8 5.23 29.42 12.10
C ASP A 8 6.34 28.43 11.70
N ASP A 9 7.17 28.04 12.67
CA ASP A 9 8.19 27.02 12.47
C ASP A 9 7.65 25.62 12.75
N TRP A 10 7.66 24.75 11.72
CA TRP A 10 7.20 23.37 11.81
C TRP A 10 8.34 22.36 11.64
N LEU A 11 8.17 21.19 12.28
CA LEU A 11 8.99 20.01 12.01
C LEU A 11 8.66 19.49 10.60
N VAL A 12 9.68 19.13 9.84
CA VAL A 12 9.53 18.54 8.50
C VAL A 12 10.20 17.18 8.50
N LEU A 13 9.46 16.18 8.01
CA LEU A 13 9.94 14.81 7.87
C LEU A 13 10.24 14.54 6.39
N LYS A 14 11.27 13.73 6.16
CA LYS A 14 11.53 13.18 4.83
C LYS A 14 10.43 12.16 4.49
N PRO A 15 9.93 12.10 3.24
CA PRO A 15 9.02 11.04 2.83
C PRO A 15 9.67 9.66 2.99
N LEU A 16 8.86 8.68 3.34
CA LEU A 16 9.25 7.27 3.25
C LEU A 16 9.31 6.88 1.77
N SER A 17 10.43 6.28 1.35
CA SER A 17 10.61 5.79 -0.03
C SER A 17 11.31 4.43 -0.03
N PRO A 18 10.61 3.36 0.41
CA PRO A 18 11.20 2.03 0.49
C PRO A 18 11.57 1.48 -0.89
N ASP A 19 12.62 0.67 -0.96
CA ASP A 19 12.93 -0.09 -2.19
C ASP A 19 11.93 -1.23 -2.40
N VAL A 20 11.46 -1.85 -1.32
CA VAL A 20 10.52 -2.98 -1.35
C VAL A 20 9.48 -2.84 -0.22
N ALA A 21 8.19 -3.02 -0.55
CA ALA A 21 7.13 -3.32 0.41
C ALA A 21 6.78 -4.81 0.38
N VAL A 22 6.49 -5.39 1.54
CA VAL A 22 5.99 -6.77 1.65
C VAL A 22 4.66 -6.69 2.38
N VAL A 23 3.59 -7.16 1.74
CA VAL A 23 2.23 -7.13 2.28
C VAL A 23 1.64 -8.54 2.29
N GLN A 24 0.95 -8.89 3.37
CA GLN A 24 0.18 -10.12 3.44
C GLN A 24 -1.30 -9.82 3.23
N VAL A 25 -1.93 -10.57 2.34
CA VAL A 25 -3.34 -10.43 1.97
C VAL A 25 -4.04 -11.78 2.02
N GLN A 26 -5.36 -11.78 2.16
CA GLN A 26 -6.13 -13.01 2.17
C GLN A 26 -6.36 -13.56 0.75
N VAL A 27 -6.56 -12.68 -0.22
CA VAL A 27 -6.86 -13.07 -1.62
C VAL A 27 -6.03 -12.23 -2.59
N ALA A 28 -5.46 -12.87 -3.61
CA ALA A 28 -4.79 -12.17 -4.71
C ALA A 28 -4.94 -12.96 -6.02
N ASP A 29 -4.68 -12.33 -7.15
CA ASP A 29 -4.56 -12.98 -8.46
C ASP A 29 -3.14 -12.88 -9.05
N GLU A 30 -2.93 -13.50 -10.22
CA GLU A 30 -1.63 -13.51 -10.91
C GLU A 30 -1.23 -12.15 -11.50
N GLU A 31 -2.18 -11.22 -11.67
CA GLU A 31 -1.88 -9.85 -12.13
C GLU A 31 -1.40 -8.94 -10.98
N GLY A 32 -1.47 -9.41 -9.74
CA GLY A 32 -1.11 -8.65 -8.55
C GLY A 32 -2.29 -7.86 -7.96
N ASN A 33 -3.51 -8.08 -8.43
CA ASN A 33 -4.70 -7.58 -7.73
C ASN A 33 -4.78 -8.30 -6.39
N ALA A 34 -5.02 -7.54 -5.31
CA ALA A 34 -4.94 -8.05 -3.96
C ALA A 34 -6.04 -7.45 -3.08
N GLN A 35 -6.64 -8.27 -2.22
CA GLN A 35 -7.69 -7.88 -1.31
C GLN A 35 -7.29 -8.13 0.14
N ILE A 36 -7.25 -7.04 0.90
CA ILE A 36 -7.20 -7.10 2.37
C ILE A 36 -8.64 -7.12 2.87
N LEU A 37 -9.05 -8.26 3.43
CA LEU A 37 -10.34 -8.41 4.06
C LEU A 37 -10.28 -7.80 5.47
N GLY A 38 -10.97 -6.67 5.67
CA GLY A 38 -10.96 -5.92 6.92
C GLY A 38 -10.12 -4.64 6.87
N PRO A 39 -9.59 -4.17 8.01
CA PRO A 39 -8.84 -2.92 8.08
C PRO A 39 -7.52 -3.02 7.31
N ARG A 40 -7.23 -2.02 6.48
CA ARG A 40 -6.04 -1.97 5.62
C ARG A 40 -4.82 -1.36 6.30
N TRP A 41 -5.04 -0.59 7.37
CA TRP A 41 -3.98 0.13 8.08
C TRP A 41 -3.10 0.92 7.10
N GLU A 42 -1.78 0.81 7.22
CA GLU A 42 -0.79 1.56 6.44
C GLU A 42 -0.31 0.79 5.20
N ASN A 43 -0.91 -0.38 4.91
CA ASN A 43 -0.46 -1.25 3.83
C ASN A 43 -0.59 -0.55 2.47
N GLU A 44 -1.66 0.22 2.25
CA GLU A 44 -1.83 0.94 0.99
C GLU A 44 -0.75 2.00 0.79
N GLU A 45 -0.45 2.78 1.82
CA GLU A 45 0.57 3.81 1.82
C GLU A 45 1.95 3.20 1.63
N GLN A 46 2.25 2.10 2.33
CA GLN A 46 3.51 1.39 2.21
C GLN A 46 3.73 0.85 0.80
N VAL A 47 2.71 0.21 0.21
CA VAL A 47 2.75 -0.32 -1.15
C VAL A 47 2.95 0.81 -2.16
N LYS A 48 2.16 1.89 -2.07
CA LYS A 48 2.23 3.04 -2.99
C LYS A 48 3.54 3.83 -2.87
N ALA A 49 4.14 3.89 -1.69
CA ALA A 49 5.41 4.59 -1.46
C ALA A 49 6.65 3.79 -1.91
N SER A 50 6.51 2.48 -2.12
CA SER A 50 7.63 1.59 -2.44
C SER A 50 7.92 1.51 -3.95
N LYS A 51 9.18 1.25 -4.32
CA LYS A 51 9.57 1.02 -5.72
C LYS A 51 9.09 -0.33 -6.27
N ARG A 52 8.95 -1.33 -5.38
CA ARG A 52 8.54 -2.70 -5.69
C ARG A 52 7.69 -3.25 -4.56
N THR A 53 6.71 -4.07 -4.89
CA THR A 53 5.84 -4.71 -3.92
C THR A 53 5.88 -6.22 -4.08
N ILE A 54 6.00 -6.93 -2.95
CA ILE A 54 5.84 -8.37 -2.84
C ILE A 54 4.53 -8.62 -2.10
N VAL A 55 3.59 -9.30 -2.76
CA VAL A 55 2.32 -9.72 -2.17
C VAL A 55 2.44 -11.18 -1.75
N ILE A 56 2.21 -11.45 -0.47
CA ILE A 56 2.04 -12.79 0.08
C ILE A 56 0.55 -13.02 0.25
N THR A 57 -0.01 -14.01 -0.43
CA THR A 57 -1.45 -14.30 -0.38
C THR A 57 -1.74 -15.64 0.29
N GLU A 58 -2.80 -15.72 1.08
CA GLU A 58 -3.34 -16.99 1.58
C GLU A 58 -4.02 -17.80 0.48
N ARG A 59 -4.58 -17.11 -0.53
CA ARG A 59 -5.27 -17.75 -1.66
C ARG A 59 -5.04 -17.00 -2.97
N LEU A 60 -4.45 -17.70 -3.93
CA LEU A 60 -4.41 -17.25 -5.31
C LEU A 60 -5.71 -17.63 -6.02
N VAL A 61 -6.36 -16.68 -6.69
CA VAL A 61 -7.64 -16.85 -7.40
C VAL A 61 -7.53 -16.37 -8.84
N SER A 62 -8.50 -16.71 -9.69
CA SER A 62 -8.54 -16.13 -11.03
C SER A 62 -8.86 -14.64 -10.99
N THR A 63 -8.32 -13.87 -11.93
CA THR A 63 -8.65 -12.45 -12.10
C THR A 63 -10.15 -12.23 -12.32
N GLU A 64 -10.85 -13.16 -12.95
CA GLU A 64 -12.31 -13.08 -13.07
C GLU A 64 -13.01 -13.15 -11.70
N MET A 65 -12.53 -14.00 -10.79
CA MET A 65 -13.10 -14.17 -9.46
C MET A 65 -12.89 -12.91 -8.61
N ILE A 66 -11.66 -12.41 -8.53
CA ILE A 66 -11.34 -11.26 -7.67
C ILE A 66 -12.08 -9.98 -8.11
N ARG A 67 -12.39 -9.85 -9.41
CA ARG A 67 -13.14 -8.72 -9.97
C ARG A 67 -14.65 -8.75 -9.74
N ARG A 68 -15.21 -9.82 -9.19
CA ARG A 68 -16.65 -9.90 -8.88
C ARG A 68 -17.04 -8.97 -7.74
N GLU A 69 -16.10 -8.70 -6.84
CA GLU A 69 -16.27 -7.83 -5.67
C GLU A 69 -15.05 -6.89 -5.54
N PRO A 70 -14.94 -5.89 -6.44
CA PRO A 70 -13.75 -5.02 -6.53
C PRO A 70 -13.61 -4.05 -5.34
#